data_AF-T1A821-F1
#
_entry.id   AF-T1A821-F1
#
_cell.length_a   1.000
_cell.length_b   1.000
_cell.length_c   1.000
_cell.angle_alpha   90.00
_cell.angle_beta   90.00
_cell.angle_gamma   90.00
#
_symmetry.space_group_name_H-M   'P 1'
#
loop_
_entity.id
_entity.type
_entity.pdbx_description
1 polymer ?
#
loop_
_entity_poly.entity_id
_entity_poly.type
_entity_poly.pdbx_seq_one_letter_code
_entity_poly.pdbx_strand_id
1 'polypeptide(L)'
;RITGSMRRAMDETERRRHKQLEYNAVHGITPRGIRKTVADIMEGARGAAPAPRGRRRAIAQGRAEAPAAPESLEPAAIARRIKRLESEMLERAHNLEFETAAQLRDEVARLKRLELGVA
;
A
#
# COMPACT_ATOMS: atom_id res chain seq x y z
N ARG A 1 -25.52 -22.67 -17.50
CA ARG A 1 -25.62 -24.04 -16.93
C ARG A 1 -24.33 -24.34 -16.18
N ILE A 2 -24.42 -24.96 -15.01
CA ILE A 2 -23.25 -25.36 -14.22
C ILE A 2 -22.62 -26.60 -14.88
N THR A 3 -21.31 -26.56 -15.14
CA THR A 3 -20.58 -27.71 -15.71
C THR A 3 -20.21 -28.72 -14.62
N GLY A 4 -19.86 -29.95 -15.02
CA GLY A 4 -19.44 -30.98 -14.07
C GLY A 4 -18.19 -30.61 -13.27
N SER A 5 -17.25 -29.86 -13.85
CA SER A 5 -16.06 -29.36 -13.15
C SER A 5 -16.40 -28.29 -12.11
N MET A 6 -17.29 -27.36 -12.45
CA MET A 6 -17.78 -26.36 -11.51
C MET A 6 -18.48 -27.02 -10.31
N ARG A 7 -19.33 -28.03 -10.57
CA ARG A 7 -20.03 -28.78 -9.51
C ARG A 7 -19.04 -29.39 -8.51
N ARG A 8 -18.04 -30.15 -9.00
CA ARG A 8 -17.01 -30.75 -8.13
C ARG A 8 -16.24 -29.73 -7.31
N ALA A 9 -15.91 -28.58 -7.89
CA ALA A 9 -15.19 -27.52 -7.18
C ALA A 9 -16.05 -26.91 -6.06
N MET A 10 -17.35 -26.69 -6.31
CA MET A 10 -18.29 -26.19 -5.30
C MET A 10 -18.49 -27.21 -4.18
N ASP A 11 -18.69 -28.49 -4.53
CA ASP A 11 -18.90 -29.56 -3.55
C ASP A 11 -17.68 -29.74 -2.63
N GLU A 12 -16.46 -29.73 -3.17
CA GLU A 12 -15.23 -29.82 -2.37
C GLU A 12 -15.02 -28.59 -1.48
N THR A 13 -15.38 -27.39 -1.98
CA THR A 13 -15.33 -26.16 -1.18
C THR A 13 -16.27 -26.26 0.02
N GLU A 14 -17.49 -26.73 -0.20
CA GLU A 14 -18.50 -26.83 0.85
C GLU A 14 -18.15 -27.93 1.87
N ARG A 15 -17.66 -29.08 1.39
CA ARG A 15 -17.14 -30.16 2.26
C ARG A 15 -16.02 -29.67 3.19
N ARG A 16 -15.07 -28.88 2.67
CA ARG A 16 -13.99 -28.29 3.49
C ARG A 16 -14.51 -27.26 4.48
N ARG A 17 -15.42 -26.38 4.04
CA ARG A 17 -16.01 -25.34 4.88
C ARG A 17 -16.76 -25.94 6.06
N HIS A 18 -17.58 -26.97 5.83
CA HIS A 18 -18.33 -27.63 6.90
C HIS A 18 -17.40 -28.15 8.00
N LYS A 19 -16.36 -28.90 7.62
CA LYS A 19 -15.36 -29.43 8.56
C LYS A 19 -14.65 -28.33 9.35
N GLN A 20 -14.35 -27.20 8.71
CA GLN A 20 -13.72 -26.05 9.36
C GLN A 20 -14.66 -25.37 10.37
N LEU A 21 -15.94 -25.22 10.02
CA LEU A 21 -16.94 -24.63 10.92
C LEU A 21 -17.20 -25.52 12.15
N GLU A 22 -17.31 -26.83 11.96
CA GLU A 22 -17.44 -27.80 13.05
C GLU A 22 -16.23 -27.75 13.98
N TYR A 23 -15.02 -27.80 13.41
CA TYR A 23 -13.79 -27.69 14.20
C TYR A 23 -13.75 -26.38 14.99
N ASN A 24 -14.08 -25.26 14.33
CA ASN A 24 -14.09 -23.95 14.98
C ASN A 24 -15.13 -23.88 16.10
N ALA A 25 -16.33 -24.45 15.92
CA ALA A 25 -17.37 -24.48 16.93
C ALA A 25 -16.95 -25.30 18.15
N VAL A 26 -16.36 -26.48 17.94
CA VAL A 26 -15.84 -27.34 19.02
C VAL A 26 -14.72 -26.66 19.81
N HIS A 27 -13.89 -25.86 19.15
CA HIS A 27 -12.71 -25.22 19.78
C HIS A 27 -12.93 -23.75 20.17
N GLY A 28 -14.14 -23.21 20.00
CA GLY A 28 -14.43 -21.79 20.28
C GLY A 28 -13.65 -20.80 19.41
N ILE A 29 -13.21 -21.20 18.21
CA ILE A 29 -12.41 -20.38 17.31
C ILE A 29 -13.33 -19.46 16.51
N THR A 30 -13.13 -18.15 16.64
CA THR A 30 -13.77 -17.15 15.76
C THR A 30 -12.82 -16.82 14.60
N PRO A 31 -13.20 -17.08 13.33
CA PRO A 31 -12.37 -16.73 12.18
C PRO A 31 -12.07 -15.23 12.13
N ARG A 32 -10.80 -14.87 11.98
CA ARG A 32 -10.35 -13.48 11.83
C ARG A 32 -9.36 -13.38 10.68
N GLY A 33 -9.33 -12.22 10.02
CA GLY A 33 -8.32 -11.94 9.00
C GLY A 33 -6.92 -11.95 9.59
N ILE A 34 -5.97 -12.56 8.89
CA ILE A 34 -4.56 -12.56 9.29
C ILE A 34 -3.99 -11.16 9.08
N ARG A 35 -3.49 -10.54 10.14
CA ARG A 35 -2.69 -9.31 10.07
C ARG A 35 -1.25 -9.66 10.42
N LYS A 36 -0.38 -9.72 9.42
CA LYS A 36 1.06 -9.89 9.61
C LYS A 36 1.73 -8.51 9.53
N THR A 37 2.59 -8.21 10.49
CA THR A 37 3.49 -7.05 10.38
C THR A 37 4.51 -7.37 9.29
N VAL A 38 4.79 -6.39 8.42
CA VAL A 38 5.91 -6.47 7.49
C VAL A 38 7.17 -6.41 8.34
N ALA A 39 7.94 -7.51 8.38
CA ALA A 39 9.24 -7.50 9.01
C ALA A 39 10.14 -6.53 8.24
N ASP A 40 10.83 -5.64 8.94
CA ASP A 40 11.80 -4.75 8.31
C ASP A 40 12.95 -5.62 7.79
N ILE A 41 13.24 -5.55 6.49
CA ILE A 41 14.30 -6.35 5.85
C ILE A 41 15.66 -6.04 6.52
N MET A 42 15.80 -4.86 7.13
CA MET A 42 17.01 -4.44 7.85
C MET A 42 17.10 -4.97 9.28
N GLU A 43 16.07 -5.64 9.81
CA GLU A 43 16.05 -6.20 11.17
C GLU A 43 17.10 -7.32 11.34
N GLY A 44 17.42 -8.05 10.26
CA GLY A 44 18.51 -9.04 10.26
C GLY A 44 19.93 -8.47 10.16
N ALA A 45 20.08 -7.20 9.78
CA ALA A 45 21.39 -6.55 9.60
C ALA A 45 21.88 -5.81 10.85
N ARG A 46 20.99 -5.59 11.84
CA ARG A 46 21.38 -5.01 13.13
C ARG A 46 21.64 -6.14 14.10
N GLY A 47 22.93 -6.44 14.30
CA GLY A 47 23.40 -7.27 15.40
C GLY A 47 22.76 -6.81 16.71
N ALA A 48 22.38 -7.79 17.53
CA ALA A 48 21.63 -7.66 18.78
C ALA A 48 21.95 -6.37 19.58
N ALA A 49 21.06 -5.38 19.48
CA ALA A 49 20.95 -4.32 20.47
C ALA A 49 19.48 -3.88 20.55
N PRO A 50 18.85 -3.93 21.74
CA PRO A 50 17.50 -3.41 21.91
C PRO A 50 17.55 -1.88 21.86
N ALA A 51 17.23 -1.29 20.72
CA ALA A 51 17.08 0.17 20.63
C ALA A 51 15.73 0.60 21.23
N PRO A 52 15.69 1.61 22.12
CA PRO A 52 14.49 2.00 22.84
C PRO A 52 13.43 2.56 21.90
N ARG A 53 12.18 2.16 22.17
CA ARG A 53 10.97 2.71 21.58
C ARG A 53 10.93 4.23 21.80
N GLY A 54 10.77 4.97 20.71
CA GLY A 54 10.37 6.38 20.76
C GLY A 54 11.37 7.34 20.13
N ARG A 55 11.26 7.55 18.82
CA ARG A 55 11.55 8.86 18.24
C ARG A 55 10.73 9.05 16.97
N ARG A 56 9.52 9.59 17.12
CA ARG A 56 8.87 10.36 16.07
C ARG A 56 9.82 11.51 15.72
N ARG A 57 10.56 11.37 14.62
CA ARG A 57 11.37 12.45 14.09
C ARG A 57 10.38 13.42 13.46
N ALA A 58 10.09 14.51 14.17
CA ALA A 58 9.37 15.65 13.62
C ALA A 58 10.16 16.13 12.39
N ILE A 59 9.56 16.00 11.21
CA ILE A 59 10.11 16.57 9.98
C ILE A 59 9.87 18.08 10.11
N ALA A 60 10.95 18.80 10.40
CA ALA A 60 10.97 20.24 10.51
C ALA A 60 10.57 20.87 9.17
N GLN A 61 9.70 21.86 9.26
CA GLN A 61 9.23 22.70 8.18
C GLN A 61 10.42 23.44 7.53
N GLY A 62 10.56 23.29 6.22
CA GLY A 62 11.43 24.09 5.38
C GLY A 62 10.66 24.47 4.12
N ARG A 63 9.93 25.58 4.19
CA ARG A 63 9.24 26.22 3.07
C ARG A 63 10.24 27.12 2.34
N ALA A 64 10.53 26.81 1.07
CA ALA A 64 11.04 27.67 0.00
C ALA A 64 11.35 26.70 -1.18
N GLU A 65 10.93 26.86 -2.43
CA GLU A 65 10.62 28.02 -3.25
C GLU A 65 9.55 27.61 -4.29
N ALA A 66 8.58 28.48 -4.55
CA ALA A 66 7.88 28.52 -5.85
C ALA A 66 8.61 29.58 -6.67
N PRO A 67 8.89 29.36 -7.97
CA PRO A 67 7.81 29.54 -8.96
C PRO A 67 7.93 28.66 -10.22
N ALA A 68 6.82 28.12 -10.71
CA ALA A 68 6.64 27.88 -12.14
C ALA A 68 5.14 27.92 -12.48
N ALA A 69 4.83 28.90 -13.33
CA ALA A 69 3.64 29.23 -14.12
C ALA A 69 2.37 28.33 -14.06
N PRO A 70 1.17 28.93 -14.30
CA PRO A 70 -0.09 28.21 -14.33
C PRO A 70 -0.15 27.36 -15.61
N GLU A 71 0.37 26.14 -15.56
CA GLU A 71 0.02 25.13 -16.56
C GLU A 71 -1.48 24.83 -16.37
N SER A 72 -2.25 25.20 -17.39
CA SER A 72 -3.69 25.02 -17.54
C SER A 72 -4.27 23.90 -16.67
N LEU A 73 -5.14 24.31 -15.74
CA LEU A 73 -5.93 23.52 -14.79
C LEU A 73 -6.96 22.59 -15.47
N GLU A 74 -6.59 21.94 -16.56
CA GLU A 74 -7.44 20.91 -17.16
C GLU A 74 -7.25 19.61 -16.36
N PRO A 75 -8.31 19.04 -15.76
CA PRO A 75 -8.23 17.79 -14.99
C PRO A 75 -7.51 16.67 -15.76
N ALA A 76 -7.71 16.62 -17.09
CA ALA A 76 -7.04 15.68 -17.97
C ALA A 76 -5.51 15.84 -18.03
N ALA A 77 -4.98 17.06 -17.90
CA ALA A 77 -3.54 17.31 -17.88
C ALA A 77 -2.92 16.85 -16.56
N ILE A 78 -3.61 17.08 -15.43
CA ILE A 78 -3.19 16.65 -14.10
C ILE A 78 -3.17 15.12 -14.01
N ALA A 79 -4.20 14.44 -14.49
CA ALA A 79 -4.26 12.98 -14.53
C ALA A 79 -3.11 12.36 -15.33
N ARG A 80 -2.76 12.95 -16.50
CA ARG A 80 -1.60 12.51 -17.30
C ARG A 80 -0.28 12.70 -16.55
N ARG A 81 -0.13 13.81 -15.83
CA ARG A 81 1.07 14.08 -15.04
C ARG A 81 1.21 13.11 -13.87
N ILE A 82 0.12 12.83 -13.14
CA ILE A 82 0.07 11.83 -12.08
C ILE A 82 0.54 10.47 -12.60
N LYS A 83 -0.03 10.00 -13.71
CA LYS A 83 0.34 8.69 -14.29
C LYS A 83 1.83 8.59 -14.63
N ARG A 84 2.42 9.68 -15.15
CA ARG A 84 3.85 9.74 -15.47
C ARG A 84 4.70 9.64 -14.19
N LEU A 85 4.38 10.44 -13.18
CA LEU A 85 5.10 10.44 -11.90
C LEU A 85 4.95 9.13 -11.14
N GLU A 86 3.79 8.47 -11.21
CA GLU A 86 3.59 7.14 -10.62
C GLU A 86 4.48 6.09 -11.29
N SER A 87 4.63 6.15 -12.61
CA SER A 87 5.49 5.24 -13.37
C SER A 87 6.96 5.45 -13.01
N GLU A 88 7.40 6.71 -12.92
CA GLU A 88 8.75 7.07 -12.49
C GLU A 88 9.01 6.65 -11.03
N MET A 89 8.05 6.88 -10.13
CA MET A 89 8.15 6.45 -8.73
C MET A 89 8.34 4.94 -8.61
N LEU A 90 7.61 4.15 -9.41
CA LEU A 90 7.74 2.69 -9.42
C LEU A 90 9.10 2.23 -9.96
N GLU A 91 9.62 2.90 -11.00
CA GLU A 91 10.95 2.63 -11.53
C GLU A 91 12.04 2.93 -10.48
N ARG A 92 11.95 4.07 -9.79
CA ARG A 92 12.88 4.44 -8.70
C ARG A 92 12.81 3.45 -7.55
N ALA A 93 11.62 3.01 -7.17
CA ALA A 93 11.43 1.98 -6.15
C ALA A 93 12.02 0.63 -6.56
N HIS A 94 11.89 0.24 -7.84
CA HIS A 94 12.50 -0.97 -8.39
C HIS A 94 14.04 -0.89 -8.35
N ASN A 95 14.61 0.28 -8.62
CA ASN A 95 16.04 0.53 -8.57
C ASN A 95 16.59 0.78 -7.15
N LEU A 96 15.77 0.57 -6.11
CA LEU A 96 16.10 0.78 -4.69
C LEU A 96 16.42 2.24 -4.32
N GLU A 97 16.02 3.20 -5.16
CA GLU A 97 16.17 4.64 -4.92
C GLU A 97 14.99 5.17 -4.09
N PHE A 98 14.91 4.76 -2.83
CA PHE A 98 13.72 5.01 -2.00
C PHE A 98 13.50 6.48 -1.64
N GLU A 99 14.56 7.29 -1.57
CA GLU A 99 14.44 8.72 -1.25
C GLU A 99 13.78 9.50 -2.39
N THR A 100 14.17 9.22 -3.63
CA THR A 100 13.59 9.86 -4.82
C THR A 100 12.16 9.34 -5.06
N ALA A 101 11.92 8.04 -4.86
CA ALA A 101 10.57 7.47 -4.91
C ALA A 101 9.64 8.11 -3.85
N ALA A 102 10.13 8.40 -2.64
CA ALA A 102 9.34 9.07 -1.62
C ALA A 102 8.97 10.51 -2.00
N GLN A 103 9.89 11.26 -2.61
CA GLN A 103 9.60 12.61 -3.11
C GLN A 103 8.53 12.59 -4.21
N LEU A 104 8.64 11.66 -5.17
CA LEU A 104 7.66 11.49 -6.24
C LEU A 104 6.27 11.09 -5.69
N ARG A 105 6.22 10.23 -4.67
CA ARG A 105 4.98 9.86 -3.97
C ARG A 105 4.27 11.08 -3.39
N ASP A 106 5.02 11.95 -2.72
CA ASP A 106 4.46 13.13 -2.05
C ASP A 106 3.94 14.15 -3.08
N GLU A 107 4.62 14.28 -4.22
CA GLU A 107 4.18 15.09 -5.34
C GLU A 107 2.92 14.53 -6.02
N VAL A 108 2.85 13.21 -6.24
CA VAL A 108 1.62 12.55 -6.73
C VAL A 108 0.46 12.80 -5.77
N ALA A 109 0.69 12.70 -4.46
CA ALA A 109 -0.32 12.96 -3.45
C ALA A 109 -0.79 14.42 -3.47
N ARG A 110 0.11 15.38 -3.72
CA ARG A 110 -0.23 16.81 -3.88
C ARG A 110 -1.11 17.04 -5.10
N LEU A 111 -0.75 16.45 -6.25
CA LEU A 111 -1.53 16.60 -7.48
C LEU A 111 -2.91 15.93 -7.39
N LYS A 112 -3.02 14.76 -6.75
CA LYS A 112 -4.32 14.11 -6.50
C LYS A 112 -5.24 14.94 -5.62
N ARG A 113 -4.71 15.62 -4.59
CA ARG A 113 -5.50 16.55 -3.77
C ARG A 113 -6.03 17.74 -4.59
N LEU A 114 -5.18 18.28 -5.47
CA LEU A 114 -5.56 19.38 -6.37
C LEU A 114 -6.63 18.94 -7.39
N GLU A 115 -6.50 17.74 -7.96
CA GLU A 115 -7.48 17.16 -8.89
C GLU A 115 -8.84 16.92 -8.22
N LEU A 116 -8.84 16.44 -6.98
CA LEU A 116 -10.05 16.14 -6.20
C LEU A 116 -10.66 17.36 -5.51
N GLY A 117 -10.01 18.53 -5.57
CA GLY A 117 -10.47 19.76 -4.91
C GLY A 117 -10.49 19.68 -3.38
N VAL A 118 -9.74 18.74 -2.79
CA VAL A 118 -9.67 18.56 -1.34
C VAL A 118 -8.45 19.32 -0.82
N ALA A 119 -8.70 20.52 -0.29
CA ALA A 119 -7.72 21.37 0.38
C ALA A 119 -7.42 20.87 1.80
#